data_AF-A0AAV0FM43-F1
#
_entry.id   AF-A0AAV0FM43-F1
#
_cell.length_a   1.000
_cell.length_b   1.000
_cell.length_c   1.000
_cell.angle_alpha   90.00
_cell.angle_beta   90.00
_cell.angle_gamma   90.00
#
_symmetry.space_group_name_H-M   'P 1'
#
loop_
_entity.id
_entity.type
_entity.pdbx_description
1 polymer ?
#
loop_
_entity_poly.entity_id
_entity_poly.type
_entity_poly.pdbx_seq_one_letter_code
_entity_poly.pdbx_strand_id
1 'polypeptide(L)'
;MHVCAQSFQKAWAAACGAGSPLVVPVGMTCLVGEITLEGPCGKGFAFQVNGVITAPPHGSSLWTGSLQWFNIKGVEGFTLSGTGGFDGNGATGWYTASGTKPTAVRFYGSTDVTVTGIQIKNSPQAHLKFNGCTGVTVSNIKITSPGDSPNTDGIHLQNTKTVTITGTTIACGTCVRRYIDAYSIMHAYNN
;
A
#
# COMPACT_ATOMS: atom_id res chain seq x y z
N MET A 1 17.66 -11.87 0.49
CA MET A 1 16.65 -10.91 1.00
C MET A 1 17.34 -10.00 2.00
N HIS A 2 17.34 -8.68 1.78
CA HIS A 2 18.00 -7.73 2.69
C HIS A 2 16.98 -7.15 3.67
N VAL A 3 17.31 -7.06 4.96
CA VAL A 3 16.47 -6.35 5.94
C VAL A 3 16.71 -4.85 5.80
N CYS A 4 15.70 -4.11 5.33
CA CYS A 4 15.82 -2.70 4.97
C CYS A 4 15.08 -1.76 5.93
N ALA A 5 14.45 -2.27 6.99
CA ALA A 5 13.53 -1.51 7.85
C ALA A 5 14.15 -0.22 8.43
N GLN A 6 15.31 -0.33 9.08
CA GLN A 6 15.98 0.82 9.71
C GLN A 6 16.55 1.83 8.71
N SER A 7 16.90 1.38 7.49
CA SER A 7 17.36 2.26 6.41
C SER A 7 16.20 2.98 5.71
N PHE A 8 15.00 2.41 5.71
CA PHE A 8 13.88 2.93 4.93
C PHE A 8 13.34 4.26 5.48
N GLN A 9 13.18 4.37 6.81
CA GLN A 9 12.72 5.61 7.44
C GLN A 9 13.73 6.75 7.26
N LYS A 10 15.03 6.44 7.36
CA LYS A 10 16.10 7.43 7.12
C LYS A 10 16.12 7.90 5.67
N ALA A 11 16.00 6.98 4.72
CA ALA A 11 15.93 7.30 3.30
C ALA A 11 14.70 8.14 2.96
N TRP A 12 13.54 7.79 3.53
CA TRP A 12 12.32 8.60 3.42
C TRP A 12 12.52 10.01 3.95
N ALA A 13 13.02 10.17 5.18
CA ALA A 13 13.20 11.48 5.80
C ALA A 13 14.15 12.38 4.99
N ALA A 14 15.26 11.82 4.51
CA ALA A 14 16.20 12.54 3.67
C ALA A 14 15.59 12.97 2.33
N ALA A 15 14.90 12.05 1.64
CA ALA A 15 14.27 12.33 0.36
C ALA A 15 13.13 13.35 0.48
N CYS A 16 12.28 13.18 1.51
CA CYS A 16 11.16 14.06 1.83
C CYS A 16 11.62 15.49 2.14
N GLY A 17 12.68 15.64 2.95
CA GLY A 17 13.26 16.95 3.26
C GLY A 17 13.97 17.62 2.08
N ALA A 18 14.56 16.84 1.18
CA ALA A 18 15.23 17.34 -0.02
C ALA A 18 14.25 17.60 -1.19
N GLY A 19 13.01 17.10 -1.14
CA GLY A 19 12.07 17.13 -2.26
C GLY A 19 12.48 16.23 -3.44
N SER A 20 13.44 15.32 -3.24
CA SER A 20 13.91 14.37 -4.25
C SER A 20 13.12 13.05 -4.16
N PRO A 21 12.87 12.32 -5.25
CA PRO A 21 12.14 11.06 -5.17
C PRO A 21 12.87 10.01 -4.32
N LEU A 22 12.13 9.25 -3.53
CA LEU A 22 12.63 8.00 -2.93
C LEU A 22 12.47 6.87 -3.96
N VAL A 23 13.52 6.08 -4.19
CA VAL A 23 13.51 5.02 -5.21
C VAL A 23 13.91 3.67 -4.63
N VAL A 24 13.09 2.65 -4.82
CA VAL A 24 13.49 1.23 -4.71
C VAL A 24 13.79 0.72 -6.10
N PRO A 25 15.07 0.48 -6.46
CA PRO A 25 15.45 0.13 -7.83
C PRO A 25 15.03 -1.29 -8.22
N VAL A 26 14.99 -1.53 -9.53
CA VAL A 26 14.78 -2.87 -10.12
C VAL A 26 15.83 -3.84 -9.57
N GLY A 27 15.41 -5.08 -9.31
CA GLY A 27 16.28 -6.13 -8.76
C GLY A 27 16.49 -6.05 -7.25
N MET A 28 16.08 -4.95 -6.59
CA MET A 28 16.13 -4.85 -5.13
C MET A 28 14.92 -5.55 -4.50
N THR A 29 15.19 -6.39 -3.50
CA THR A 29 14.14 -6.98 -2.63
C THR A 29 14.46 -6.67 -1.17
N CYS A 30 13.54 -5.98 -0.52
CA CYS A 30 13.69 -5.46 0.84
C CYS A 30 12.65 -6.05 1.80
N LEU A 31 13.11 -6.73 2.84
CA LEU A 31 12.28 -7.07 3.99
C LEU A 31 12.14 -5.83 4.87
N VAL A 32 10.93 -5.31 5.02
CA VAL A 32 10.64 -4.10 5.80
C VAL A 32 9.65 -4.47 6.88
N GLY A 33 9.97 -4.18 8.14
CA GLY A 33 9.07 -4.36 9.28
C GLY A 33 7.85 -3.45 9.22
N GLU A 34 7.07 -3.45 10.29
CA GLU A 34 6.04 -2.44 10.47
C GLU A 34 6.66 -1.03 10.38
N ILE A 35 6.09 -0.17 9.54
CA ILE A 35 6.65 1.15 9.28
C ILE A 35 5.56 2.20 9.08
N THR A 36 5.80 3.37 9.67
CA THR A 36 5.08 4.60 9.34
C THR A 36 6.04 5.60 8.69
N LEU A 37 5.65 6.09 7.53
CA LEU A 37 6.29 7.15 6.77
C LEU A 37 5.40 8.39 6.83
N GLU A 38 5.89 9.44 7.48
CA GLU A 38 5.10 10.63 7.80
C GLU A 38 5.58 11.83 6.96
N GLY A 39 4.62 12.65 6.52
CA GLY A 39 4.85 13.98 5.98
C GLY A 39 4.87 15.06 7.07
N PRO A 40 4.77 16.35 6.71
CA PRO A 40 4.64 16.83 5.34
C PRO A 40 5.94 16.65 4.55
N CYS A 41 5.81 16.35 3.26
CA CYS A 41 6.89 16.45 2.29
C CYS A 41 6.60 17.61 1.33
N GLY A 42 7.60 18.05 0.56
CA GLY A 42 7.36 19.03 -0.50
C GLY A 42 6.30 18.55 -1.51
N LYS A 43 5.55 19.49 -2.09
CA LYS A 43 4.55 19.17 -3.13
C LYS A 43 5.22 18.45 -4.30
N GLY A 44 4.60 17.37 -4.78
CA GLY A 44 5.14 16.56 -5.87
C GLY A 44 6.17 15.52 -5.40
N PHE A 45 6.36 15.34 -4.09
CA PHE A 45 7.22 14.27 -3.58
C PHE A 45 6.74 12.90 -4.08
N ALA A 46 7.68 12.14 -4.63
CA ALA A 46 7.40 10.88 -5.28
C ALA A 46 8.15 9.73 -4.60
N PHE A 47 7.46 8.60 -4.47
CA PHE A 47 8.02 7.34 -4.06
C PHE A 47 7.89 6.34 -5.20
N GLN A 48 9.03 5.95 -5.78
CA GLN A 48 9.11 5.04 -6.93
C GLN A 48 9.55 3.65 -6.47
N VAL A 49 8.66 2.66 -6.58
CA VAL A 49 8.91 1.28 -6.22
C VAL A 49 9.03 0.43 -7.49
N ASN A 50 10.26 0.26 -7.96
CA ASN A 50 10.59 -0.60 -9.11
C ASN A 50 11.09 -2.00 -8.67
N GLY A 51 11.58 -2.13 -7.44
CA GLY A 51 11.87 -3.40 -6.79
C GLY A 51 10.69 -3.97 -6.00
N VAL A 52 10.97 -4.87 -5.07
CA VAL A 52 9.94 -5.50 -4.21
C VAL A 52 10.19 -5.18 -2.74
N ILE A 53 9.16 -4.67 -2.07
CA ILE A 53 9.13 -4.52 -0.62
C ILE A 53 8.31 -5.68 -0.07
N THR A 54 8.84 -6.41 0.91
CA THR A 54 8.22 -7.64 1.44
C THR A 54 7.99 -7.51 2.94
N ALA A 55 6.82 -7.95 3.40
CA ALA A 55 6.45 -7.95 4.81
C ALA A 55 7.15 -9.09 5.57
N PRO A 56 7.40 -8.94 6.87
CA PRO A 56 7.89 -10.05 7.68
C PRO A 56 6.83 -11.15 7.83
N PRO A 57 7.25 -12.40 8.03
CA PRO A 57 6.32 -13.49 8.29
C PRO A 57 5.55 -13.28 9.61
N HIS A 58 4.44 -14.00 9.76
CA HIS A 58 3.69 -14.00 11.02
C HIS A 58 4.60 -14.44 12.18
N GLY A 59 4.51 -13.77 13.33
CA GLY A 59 5.35 -14.03 14.50
C GLY A 59 6.75 -13.41 14.47
N SER A 60 7.11 -12.67 13.41
CA SER A 60 8.37 -11.91 13.38
C SER A 60 8.37 -10.79 14.44
N SER A 61 9.53 -10.58 15.09
CA SER A 61 9.77 -9.45 15.99
C SER A 61 9.80 -8.07 15.31
N LEU A 62 9.71 -8.03 13.98
CA LEU A 62 9.60 -6.80 13.18
C LEU A 62 8.18 -6.21 13.16
N TRP A 63 7.20 -6.92 13.74
CA TRP A 63 5.85 -6.42 13.96
C TRP A 63 5.74 -5.79 15.34
N THR A 64 5.16 -4.60 15.44
CA THR A 64 4.95 -3.89 16.70
C THR A 64 3.50 -3.89 17.17
N GLY A 65 2.63 -4.63 16.46
CA GLY A 65 1.23 -4.87 16.83
C GLY A 65 0.23 -3.94 16.15
N SER A 66 0.65 -3.12 15.18
CA SER A 66 -0.28 -2.33 14.38
C SER A 66 -1.05 -3.20 13.40
N LEU A 67 -2.22 -2.69 13.02
CA LEU A 67 -3.07 -3.28 11.99
C LEU A 67 -2.63 -2.88 10.57
N GLN A 68 -1.51 -2.17 10.43
CA GLN A 68 -1.05 -1.54 9.20
C GLN A 68 0.43 -1.82 9.02
N TRP A 69 0.81 -2.47 7.93
CA TRP A 69 2.21 -2.79 7.67
C TRP A 69 2.98 -1.57 7.14
N PHE A 70 2.58 -1.07 5.98
CA PHE A 70 3.22 0.06 5.31
C PHE A 70 2.28 1.26 5.35
N ASN A 71 2.44 2.12 6.36
CA ASN A 71 1.53 3.23 6.63
C ASN A 71 2.15 4.56 6.20
N ILE A 72 1.53 5.25 5.24
CA ILE A 72 1.92 6.57 4.75
C ILE A 72 0.92 7.58 5.32
N LYS A 73 1.40 8.60 6.02
CA LYS A 73 0.55 9.51 6.80
C LYS A 73 0.85 10.98 6.49
N GLY A 74 -0.22 11.77 6.35
CA GLY A 74 -0.12 13.23 6.30
C GLY A 74 0.67 13.78 5.11
N VAL A 75 0.64 13.09 3.97
CA VAL A 75 1.29 13.57 2.74
C VAL A 75 0.32 14.40 1.89
N GLU A 76 0.83 15.39 1.16
CA GLU A 76 0.07 16.27 0.26
C GLU A 76 0.72 16.29 -1.13
N GLY A 77 -0.06 16.10 -2.19
CA GLY A 77 0.47 16.12 -3.57
C GLY A 77 1.51 15.02 -3.82
N PHE A 78 1.24 13.82 -3.30
CA PHE A 78 2.18 12.70 -3.23
C PHE A 78 1.90 11.66 -4.31
N THR A 79 2.97 11.10 -4.90
CA THR A 79 2.85 10.03 -5.89
C THR A 79 3.58 8.76 -5.45
N LEU A 80 2.84 7.66 -5.31
CA LEU A 80 3.38 6.31 -5.25
C LEU A 80 3.30 5.68 -6.65
N SER A 81 4.45 5.33 -7.22
CA SER A 81 4.51 4.80 -8.58
C SER A 81 5.58 3.71 -8.72
N GLY A 82 5.64 3.06 -9.89
CA GLY A 82 6.73 2.15 -10.25
C GLY A 82 6.22 0.87 -10.89
N THR A 83 7.16 0.01 -11.30
CA THR A 83 6.87 -1.28 -11.96
C THR A 83 6.90 -2.48 -11.01
N GLY A 84 7.46 -2.26 -9.82
CA GLY A 84 7.57 -3.22 -8.74
C GLY A 84 6.37 -3.15 -7.80
N GLY A 85 6.59 -3.42 -6.51
CA GLY A 85 5.46 -3.44 -5.60
C GLY A 85 5.70 -3.94 -4.18
N PHE A 86 4.58 -4.23 -3.52
CA PHE A 86 4.49 -4.67 -2.14
C PHE A 86 4.02 -6.12 -2.08
N ASP A 87 4.75 -6.96 -1.36
CA ASP A 87 4.35 -8.32 -1.01
C ASP A 87 4.01 -8.38 0.48
N GLY A 88 2.72 -8.47 0.80
CA GLY A 88 2.23 -8.59 2.18
C GLY A 88 2.60 -9.93 2.84
N ASN A 89 3.22 -10.85 2.09
CA ASN A 89 3.78 -12.11 2.59
C ASN A 89 2.76 -12.99 3.34
N GLY A 90 1.47 -12.89 2.99
CA GLY A 90 0.41 -13.44 3.82
C GLY A 90 0.38 -14.98 3.92
N ALA A 91 0.95 -15.69 2.95
CA ALA A 91 1.07 -17.15 2.99
C ALA A 91 1.99 -17.64 4.12
N THR A 92 2.81 -16.78 4.71
CA THR A 92 3.74 -17.13 5.80
C THR A 92 3.07 -17.08 7.17
N GLY A 93 1.99 -17.84 7.31
CA GLY A 93 1.24 -18.02 8.56
C GLY A 93 0.17 -16.96 8.84
N TRP A 94 0.16 -15.84 8.12
CA TRP A 94 -0.86 -14.80 8.31
C TRP A 94 -2.26 -15.26 7.89
N TYR A 95 -2.41 -16.07 6.85
CA TYR A 95 -3.74 -16.54 6.41
C TYR A 95 -4.44 -17.40 7.48
N THR A 96 -3.69 -18.23 8.19
CA THR A 96 -4.20 -19.10 9.26
C THR A 96 -4.17 -18.45 10.64
N ALA A 97 -3.52 -17.29 10.80
CA ALA A 97 -3.44 -16.59 12.08
C ALA A 97 -4.83 -16.15 12.57
N SER A 98 -5.10 -16.34 13.87
CA SER A 98 -6.27 -15.77 14.53
C SER A 98 -6.03 -14.29 14.86
N GLY A 99 -7.11 -13.53 15.03
CA GLY A 99 -7.03 -12.10 15.36
C GLY A 99 -6.83 -11.19 14.15
N THR A 100 -6.44 -9.95 14.43
CA THR A 100 -6.39 -8.90 13.41
C THR A 100 -5.13 -9.01 12.56
N LYS A 101 -5.31 -8.99 11.24
CA LYS A 101 -4.25 -9.12 10.24
C LYS A 101 -3.88 -7.75 9.67
N PRO A 102 -2.61 -7.49 9.32
CA PRO A 102 -2.21 -6.18 8.83
C PRO A 102 -2.69 -5.93 7.39
N THR A 103 -3.14 -4.70 7.13
CA THR A 103 -3.29 -4.18 5.76
C THR A 103 -1.90 -3.90 5.16
N ALA A 104 -1.71 -4.21 3.88
CA ALA A 104 -0.39 -4.10 3.26
C ALA A 104 0.06 -2.64 3.10
N VAL A 105 -0.70 -1.82 2.38
CA VAL A 105 -0.41 -0.39 2.19
C VAL A 105 -1.59 0.45 2.65
N ARG A 106 -1.33 1.47 3.48
CA ARG A 106 -2.35 2.42 3.92
C ARG A 106 -1.89 3.86 3.74
N PHE A 107 -2.81 4.69 3.28
CA PHE A 107 -2.75 6.15 3.38
C PHE A 107 -3.68 6.63 4.50
N TYR A 108 -3.17 7.50 5.37
CA TYR A 108 -3.93 8.09 6.47
C TYR A 108 -3.85 9.62 6.47
N GLY A 109 -4.99 10.30 6.52
CA GLY A 109 -5.05 11.76 6.65
C GLY A 109 -4.29 12.49 5.54
N SER A 110 -4.34 12.00 4.30
CA SER A 110 -3.53 12.51 3.18
C SER A 110 -4.38 13.17 2.11
N THR A 111 -3.81 14.12 1.38
CA THR A 111 -4.52 14.91 0.37
C THR A 111 -3.79 14.82 -0.98
N ASP A 112 -4.53 14.76 -2.08
CA ASP A 112 -3.97 14.72 -3.45
C ASP A 112 -2.94 13.60 -3.62
N VAL A 113 -3.38 12.37 -3.37
CA VAL A 113 -2.55 11.16 -3.46
C VAL A 113 -2.79 10.46 -4.78
N THR A 114 -1.71 10.18 -5.51
CA THR A 114 -1.72 9.33 -6.70
C THR A 114 -1.02 8.01 -6.43
N VAL A 115 -1.67 6.89 -6.76
CA VAL A 115 -1.08 5.54 -6.74
C VAL A 115 -1.18 4.94 -8.14
N THR A 116 -0.06 4.60 -8.77
CA THR A 116 -0.10 4.12 -10.16
C THR A 116 0.97 3.09 -10.52
N GLY A 117 0.66 2.16 -11.42
CA GLY A 117 1.61 1.20 -12.01
C GLY A 117 2.09 0.06 -11.10
N ILE A 118 2.01 0.23 -9.79
CA ILE A 118 2.55 -0.72 -8.81
C ILE A 118 1.72 -2.01 -8.71
N GLN A 119 2.36 -3.02 -8.11
CA GLN A 119 1.73 -4.29 -7.76
C GLN A 119 1.59 -4.41 -6.24
N ILE A 120 0.47 -4.93 -5.75
CA ILE A 120 0.29 -5.29 -4.35
C ILE A 120 -0.19 -6.73 -4.29
N LYS A 121 0.56 -7.60 -3.63
CA LYS A 121 0.24 -9.03 -3.56
C LYS A 121 0.22 -9.57 -2.15
N ASN A 122 -0.51 -10.65 -1.98
CA ASN A 122 -0.52 -11.50 -0.78
C ASN A 122 -0.77 -10.71 0.51
N SER A 123 -1.61 -9.68 0.49
CA SER A 123 -1.91 -8.94 1.72
C SER A 123 -2.60 -9.85 2.73
N PRO A 124 -2.23 -9.82 4.02
CA PRO A 124 -2.97 -10.51 5.08
C PRO A 124 -4.41 -10.02 5.28
N GLN A 125 -4.74 -8.80 4.84
CA GLN A 125 -6.08 -8.22 4.95
C GLN A 125 -6.44 -7.41 3.69
N ALA A 126 -6.53 -6.08 3.78
CA ALA A 126 -6.73 -5.22 2.62
C ALA A 126 -5.39 -4.98 1.90
N HIS A 127 -5.39 -4.90 0.57
CA HIS A 127 -4.16 -4.63 -0.18
C HIS A 127 -3.81 -3.14 -0.12
N LEU A 128 -4.79 -2.28 -0.39
CA LEU A 128 -4.63 -0.84 -0.35
C LEU A 128 -5.76 -0.21 0.44
N LYS A 129 -5.43 0.65 1.40
CA LYS A 129 -6.43 1.36 2.22
C LYS A 129 -6.22 2.86 2.20
N PHE A 130 -7.30 3.61 2.06
CA PHE A 130 -7.33 5.06 2.27
C PHE A 130 -8.23 5.35 3.47
N ASN A 131 -7.71 6.06 4.46
CA ASN A 131 -8.48 6.43 5.65
C ASN A 131 -8.33 7.93 5.92
N GLY A 132 -9.43 8.68 5.87
CA GLY A 132 -9.42 10.12 6.11
C GLY A 132 -8.71 10.91 5.00
N CYS A 133 -8.72 10.43 3.76
CA CYS A 133 -8.01 11.07 2.64
C CYS A 133 -8.95 11.91 1.76
N THR A 134 -8.42 12.87 1.00
CA THR A 134 -9.17 13.64 0.00
C THR A 134 -8.38 13.75 -1.29
N GLY A 135 -9.02 13.58 -2.45
CA GLY A 135 -8.32 13.69 -3.73
C GLY A 135 -7.42 12.48 -3.99
N VAL A 136 -8.02 11.30 -4.08
CA VAL A 136 -7.28 10.05 -4.32
C VAL A 136 -7.44 9.63 -5.76
N THR A 137 -6.33 9.38 -6.45
CA THR A 137 -6.29 8.78 -7.79
C THR A 137 -5.54 7.46 -7.74
N VAL A 138 -6.20 6.37 -8.12
CA VAL A 138 -5.59 5.06 -8.28
C VAL A 138 -5.72 4.62 -9.74
N SER A 139 -4.63 4.31 -10.40
CA SER A 139 -4.67 3.88 -11.80
C SER A 139 -3.67 2.78 -12.13
N ASN A 140 -4.00 1.87 -13.04
CA ASN A 140 -3.04 0.90 -13.60
C ASN A 140 -2.30 0.06 -12.54
N ILE A 141 -2.91 -0.20 -11.38
CA ILE A 141 -2.33 -1.08 -10.36
C ILE A 141 -2.79 -2.52 -10.54
N LYS A 142 -1.97 -3.46 -10.07
CA LYS A 142 -2.30 -4.88 -10.05
C LYS A 142 -2.37 -5.40 -8.61
N ILE A 143 -3.51 -5.95 -8.23
CA ILE A 143 -3.74 -6.57 -6.92
C ILE A 143 -3.91 -8.08 -7.10
N THR A 144 -3.13 -8.88 -6.36
CA THR A 144 -3.18 -10.35 -6.45
C THR A 144 -3.12 -11.05 -5.09
N SER A 145 -3.86 -12.15 -4.92
CA SER A 145 -3.66 -13.10 -3.81
C SER A 145 -4.05 -14.51 -4.25
N PRO A 146 -3.62 -15.57 -3.54
CA PRO A 146 -4.06 -16.94 -3.79
C PRO A 146 -5.60 -17.06 -3.77
N GLY A 147 -6.14 -17.96 -4.59
CA GLY A 147 -7.60 -18.12 -4.75
C GLY A 147 -8.31 -18.61 -3.49
N ASP A 148 -7.59 -19.32 -2.63
CA ASP A 148 -8.00 -19.81 -1.31
C ASP A 148 -7.70 -18.84 -0.17
N SER A 149 -7.15 -17.65 -0.48
CA SER A 149 -6.79 -16.68 0.55
C SER A 149 -8.04 -16.10 1.23
N PRO A 150 -8.03 -15.98 2.58
CA PRO A 150 -9.19 -15.52 3.33
C PRO A 150 -9.43 -14.00 3.24
N ASN A 151 -8.72 -13.28 2.38
CA ASN A 151 -8.48 -11.83 2.53
C ASN A 151 -9.50 -10.97 1.78
N THR A 152 -10.12 -10.05 2.51
CA THR A 152 -11.46 -9.55 2.18
C THR A 152 -11.53 -8.30 1.31
N ASP A 153 -10.47 -7.50 1.13
CA ASP A 153 -10.57 -6.27 0.31
C ASP A 153 -9.37 -6.06 -0.64
N GLY A 154 -9.65 -5.70 -1.89
CA GLY A 154 -8.64 -5.16 -2.81
C GLY A 154 -8.25 -3.74 -2.40
N ILE A 155 -9.16 -2.78 -2.62
CA ILE A 155 -9.00 -1.38 -2.22
C ILE A 155 -10.10 -1.04 -1.21
N HIS A 156 -9.71 -0.54 -0.04
CA HIS A 156 -10.63 -0.17 1.04
C HIS A 156 -10.63 1.35 1.24
N LEU A 157 -11.82 1.97 1.16
CA LEU A 157 -12.02 3.40 1.37
C LEU A 157 -12.75 3.63 2.69
N GLN A 158 -12.16 4.41 3.59
CA GLN A 158 -12.75 4.78 4.87
C GLN A 158 -12.65 6.28 5.04
N ASN A 159 -13.76 6.97 5.34
CA ASN A 159 -13.75 8.43 5.56
C ASN A 159 -13.01 9.22 4.45
N THR A 160 -13.07 8.74 3.20
CA THR A 160 -12.26 9.26 2.09
C THR A 160 -13.15 9.88 1.03
N LYS A 161 -12.75 11.04 0.48
CA LYS A 161 -13.55 11.84 -0.46
C LYS A 161 -12.80 12.09 -1.77
N THR A 162 -13.54 12.31 -2.85
CA THR A 162 -12.99 12.62 -4.18
C THR A 162 -12.01 11.54 -4.63
N VAL A 163 -12.55 10.36 -4.99
CA VAL A 163 -11.75 9.18 -5.35
C VAL A 163 -11.99 8.81 -6.80
N THR A 164 -10.91 8.60 -7.55
CA THR A 164 -10.92 8.06 -8.91
C THR A 164 -10.12 6.77 -8.95
N ILE A 165 -10.71 5.68 -9.43
CA ILE A 165 -10.05 4.38 -9.60
C ILE A 165 -10.27 3.90 -11.04
N THR A 166 -9.21 3.71 -11.81
CA THR A 166 -9.29 3.36 -13.25
C THR A 166 -8.23 2.36 -13.69
N GLY A 167 -8.53 1.50 -14.67
CA GLY A 167 -7.53 0.59 -15.27
C GLY A 167 -6.84 -0.36 -14.30
N THR A 168 -7.49 -0.74 -13.19
CA THR A 168 -6.91 -1.62 -12.17
C THR A 168 -7.29 -3.07 -12.41
N THR A 169 -6.37 -4.00 -12.17
CA THR A 169 -6.65 -5.44 -12.18
C THR A 169 -6.67 -5.96 -10.75
N ILE A 170 -7.77 -6.57 -10.32
CA ILE A 170 -7.92 -7.12 -8.97
C ILE A 170 -8.27 -8.61 -9.10
N ALA A 171 -7.34 -9.49 -8.69
CA ALA A 171 -7.51 -10.94 -8.74
C ALA A 171 -7.20 -11.54 -7.36
N CYS A 172 -8.22 -11.80 -6.55
CA CYS A 172 -8.05 -12.43 -5.25
C CYS A 172 -9.31 -13.16 -4.77
N GLY A 173 -9.11 -14.22 -3.98
CA GLY A 173 -10.10 -15.28 -3.72
C GLY A 173 -11.48 -14.82 -3.25
N THR A 174 -11.55 -13.80 -2.39
CA THR A 174 -12.82 -13.28 -1.84
C THR A 174 -13.03 -11.78 -2.11
N CYS A 175 -12.30 -11.21 -3.07
CA CYS A 175 -12.17 -9.76 -3.27
C CYS A 175 -13.36 -9.00 -3.84
N VAL A 176 -14.48 -9.68 -4.09
CA VAL A 176 -15.72 -9.04 -4.56
C VAL A 176 -16.68 -8.85 -3.39
N ARG A 177 -16.32 -8.01 -2.41
CA ARG A 177 -17.29 -7.44 -1.47
C ARG A 177 -17.34 -5.93 -1.64
N ARG A 178 -18.29 -5.47 -2.46
CA ARG A 178 -18.64 -4.05 -2.62
C ARG A 178 -19.16 -3.50 -1.29
N TYR A 179 -18.39 -2.64 -0.63
CA TYR A 179 -18.95 -1.63 0.29
C TYR A 179 -18.62 -0.25 -0.30
N ILE A 180 -19.63 0.37 -0.89
CA ILE A 180 -19.58 1.73 -1.42
C ILE A 180 -20.21 2.62 -0.36
N ASP A 181 -19.39 3.30 0.44
CA ASP A 181 -19.76 4.54 1.13
C ASP A 181 -18.70 5.59 0.82
N ALA A 182 -18.60 5.96 -0.46
CA ALA A 182 -17.90 7.15 -0.90
C ALA A 182 -18.73 7.83 -1.99
N TYR A 183 -19.25 9.03 -1.69
CA TYR A 183 -19.82 9.96 -2.66
C TYR A 183 -18.71 10.38 -3.64
N SER A 184 -18.40 9.58 -4.66
CA SER A 184 -17.66 9.97 -5.89
C SER A 184 -17.61 8.80 -6.87
N ILE A 185 -17.73 9.13 -8.14
CA ILE A 185 -18.05 8.29 -9.29
C ILE A 185 -16.99 7.21 -9.56
N MET A 186 -17.38 5.92 -9.50
CA MET A 186 -16.60 4.81 -10.09
C MET A 186 -17.03 4.60 -11.54
N HIS A 187 -16.21 5.01 -12.51
CA HIS A 187 -16.26 4.49 -13.87
C HIS A 187 -15.29 3.31 -13.97
N ALA A 188 -15.76 2.12 -13.60
CA ALA A 188 -15.02 0.89 -13.88
C ALA A 188 -15.34 0.43 -15.31
N TYR A 189 -14.45 0.73 -16.25
CA TYR A 189 -14.46 0.09 -17.58
C TYR A 189 -13.58 -1.16 -17.50
N ASN A 190 -14.19 -2.33 -17.69
CA ASN A 190 -13.45 -3.53 -18.05
C ASN A 190 -13.37 -3.55 -19.58
N ASN A 191 -12.16 -3.62 -20.13
CA ASN A 191 -11.96 -4.07 -21.51
C ASN A 191 -11.93 -5.60 -21.51
#